data_AF-A0ABC8TAZ4-F1
#
_entry.id   AF-A0ABC8TAZ4-F1
#
_cell.length_a   1.000
_cell.length_b   1.000
_cell.length_c   1.000
_cell.angle_alpha   90.00
_cell.angle_beta   90.00
_cell.angle_gamma   90.00
#
_symmetry.space_group_name_H-M   'P 1'
#
loop_
_entity.id
_entity.type
_entity.pdbx_description
1 polymer ?
#
loop_
_entity_poly.entity_id
_entity_poly.type
_entity_poly.pdbx_seq_one_letter_code
_entity_poly.pdbx_strand_id
1 'polypeptide(L)'
;MENTTSSRNIRPPKDGKLITILSIDGGVRGIIPGVILTYLESQLQGFNIEIYVVVVAVQELDDSDSRLADYFDVIAGTSTGGLITAMVTAPNEHNRPLYAAKKIVPFYLQHSPKIFPQTSGPLSNII
;
A
#
# COMPACT_ATOMS: atom_id res chain seq x y z
N MET A 1 -33.61 28.20 -20.58
CA MET A 1 -32.17 28.48 -20.43
C MET A 1 -32.01 28.80 -18.95
N GLU A 2 -31.42 27.97 -18.09
CA GLU A 2 -30.11 27.30 -18.18
C GLU A 2 -30.17 25.85 -17.67
N ASN A 3 -29.33 24.99 -18.28
CA ASN A 3 -29.02 23.63 -17.82
C ASN A 3 -27.75 23.69 -16.97
N THR A 4 -27.79 23.20 -15.73
CA THR A 4 -26.58 22.90 -14.94
C THR A 4 -26.68 21.54 -14.29
N THR A 5 -26.64 20.49 -15.10
CA THR A 5 -26.09 19.20 -14.66
C THR A 5 -24.57 19.31 -14.74
N SER A 6 -23.94 19.70 -13.63
CA SER A 6 -22.50 19.53 -13.41
C SER A 6 -22.20 18.03 -13.44
N SER A 7 -21.90 17.49 -14.63
CA SER A 7 -21.30 16.16 -14.76
C SER A 7 -19.98 16.20 -13.99
N ARG A 8 -19.90 15.45 -12.89
CA ARG A 8 -18.63 15.24 -12.20
C ARG A 8 -17.69 14.62 -13.23
N ASN A 9 -16.63 15.36 -13.58
CA ASN A 9 -15.54 14.85 -14.40
C ASN A 9 -14.81 13.75 -13.62
N ILE A 10 -15.34 12.53 -13.66
CA ILE A 10 -14.63 11.34 -13.23
C ILE A 10 -13.56 11.12 -14.29
N ARG A 11 -12.28 11.17 -13.87
CA ARG A 11 -11.18 10.87 -14.79
C ARG A 11 -11.41 9.48 -15.38
N PRO A 12 -11.23 9.30 -16.71
CA PRO A 12 -11.34 7.97 -17.30
C PRO A 12 -10.30 7.04 -16.64
N PRO A 13 -10.57 5.73 -16.58
CA PRO A 13 -9.60 4.76 -16.11
C PRO A 13 -8.24 4.97 -16.78
N LYS A 14 -7.15 4.82 -16.01
CA LYS A 14 -5.79 4.92 -16.54
C LYS A 14 -5.55 3.96 -17.70
N ASP A 15 -6.12 2.75 -17.61
CA ASP A 15 -6.08 1.72 -18.65
C ASP A 15 -7.42 0.96 -18.77
N GLY A 16 -7.99 0.92 -19.97
CA GLY A 16 -9.16 0.10 -20.30
C GLY A 16 -10.54 0.70 -19.94
N LYS A 17 -11.57 -0.17 -19.84
CA LYS A 17 -12.98 0.23 -19.62
C LYS A 17 -13.43 0.15 -18.16
N LEU A 18 -12.57 -0.32 -17.24
CA LEU A 18 -12.92 -0.60 -15.85
C LEU A 18 -12.20 0.38 -14.93
N ILE A 19 -12.89 0.86 -13.89
CA ILE A 19 -12.26 1.61 -12.81
C ILE A 19 -11.72 0.63 -11.77
N THR A 20 -10.44 0.73 -11.41
CA THR A 20 -9.80 -0.14 -10.41
C THR A 20 -9.60 0.59 -9.08
N ILE A 21 -10.07 -0.04 -8.00
CA ILE A 21 -10.03 0.54 -6.64
C ILE A 21 -9.34 -0.43 -5.68
N LEU A 22 -8.35 0.07 -4.95
CA LEU A 22 -7.72 -0.61 -3.82
C LEU A 22 -8.11 0.09 -2.52
N SER A 23 -8.70 -0.66 -1.58
CA SER A 23 -9.05 -0.17 -0.23
C SER A 23 -8.26 -0.94 0.82
N ILE A 24 -7.66 -0.23 1.77
CA ILE A 24 -6.80 -0.80 2.82
C ILE A 24 -7.36 -0.42 4.20
N ASP A 25 -7.81 -1.43 4.93
CA ASP A 25 -8.34 -1.24 6.28
C ASP A 25 -7.25 -0.85 7.30
N GLY A 26 -7.70 -0.17 8.36
CA GLY A 26 -6.88 0.15 9.53
C GLY A 26 -6.79 -1.02 10.51
N GLY A 27 -5.98 -0.86 11.56
CA GLY A 27 -5.86 -1.88 12.60
C GLY A 27 -4.47 -1.91 13.24
N VAL A 28 -4.31 -2.77 14.24
CA VAL A 28 -3.22 -2.66 15.21
C VAL A 28 -1.82 -2.89 14.65
N ARG A 29 -1.64 -3.47 13.47
CA ARG A 29 -0.33 -3.57 12.80
C ARG A 29 -0.52 -3.64 11.28
N GLY A 30 0.10 -2.74 10.52
CA GLY A 30 0.02 -2.71 9.04
C GLY A 30 0.73 -3.86 8.32
N ILE A 31 1.18 -4.87 9.09
CA ILE A 31 1.95 -6.01 8.61
C ILE A 31 1.09 -6.91 7.73
N ILE A 32 -0.14 -7.25 8.15
CA ILE A 32 -1.04 -8.13 7.37
C ILE A 32 -1.31 -7.53 5.98
N PRO A 33 -1.85 -6.29 5.86
CA PRO A 33 -2.02 -5.69 4.54
C PRO A 33 -0.68 -5.49 3.81
N GLY A 34 0.41 -5.16 4.53
CA GLY A 34 1.74 -5.05 3.94
C GLY A 34 2.24 -6.32 3.24
N VAL A 35 2.01 -7.50 3.83
CA VAL A 35 2.36 -8.80 3.23
C VAL A 35 1.53 -9.06 1.97
N ILE A 36 0.21 -8.87 2.05
CA ILE A 36 -0.71 -9.07 0.91
C ILE A 36 -0.34 -8.15 -0.25
N LEU A 37 -0.08 -6.87 0.02
CA LEU A 37 0.27 -5.88 -0.99
C LEU A 37 1.65 -6.16 -1.61
N THR A 38 2.60 -6.66 -0.83
CA THR A 38 3.91 -7.06 -1.35
C THR A 38 3.78 -8.21 -2.34
N TYR A 39 2.98 -9.22 -1.97
CA TYR A 39 2.70 -10.34 -2.87
C TYR A 39 1.96 -9.88 -4.12
N LEU A 40 0.92 -9.06 -3.99
CA LEU A 40 0.18 -8.52 -5.13
C LEU A 40 1.09 -7.74 -6.09
N GLU A 41 1.90 -6.82 -5.58
CA GLU A 41 2.82 -6.03 -6.41
C GLU A 41 3.82 -6.93 -7.16
N SER A 42 4.32 -7.99 -6.52
CA SER A 42 5.21 -8.94 -7.20
C SER A 42 4.55 -9.74 -8.32
N GLN A 43 3.29 -10.13 -8.14
CA GLN A 43 2.54 -10.85 -9.16
C GLN A 43 2.26 -9.94 -10.36
N LEU A 44 1.98 -8.66 -10.11
CA LEU A 44 1.85 -7.64 -11.15
C LEU A 44 3.17 -7.39 -11.90
N GLN A 45 4.31 -7.55 -11.22
CA GLN A 45 5.64 -7.47 -11.82
C GLN A 45 6.05 -8.75 -12.57
N GLY A 46 5.28 -9.85 -12.44
CA GLY A 46 5.58 -11.13 -13.09
C GLY A 46 6.55 -12.03 -12.30
N PHE A 47 6.76 -11.76 -11.01
CA PHE A 47 7.67 -12.52 -10.16
C PHE A 47 6.93 -13.48 -9.23
N ASN A 48 7.55 -14.64 -8.98
CA ASN A 48 7.11 -15.55 -7.92
C ASN A 48 7.82 -15.19 -6.61
N ILE A 49 7.03 -14.98 -5.56
CA ILE A 49 7.54 -14.78 -4.20
C ILE A 49 7.21 -16.01 -3.35
N GLU A 50 8.18 -16.47 -2.57
CA GLU A 50 7.93 -17.36 -1.44
C GLU A 50 7.74 -16.53 -0.16
N ILE A 51 6.60 -16.72 0.50
CA ILE A 51 6.27 -16.06 1.76
C ILE A 51 6.60 -17.03 2.89
N TYR A 52 7.72 -16.82 3.58
CA TYR A 52 8.04 -17.54 4.82
C TYR A 52 7.79 -16.63 6.02
N VAL A 53 6.84 -17.05 6.87
CA VAL A 53 6.49 -16.50 8.20
C VAL A 53 7.09 -15.10 8.49
N VAL A 54 6.33 -14.05 8.18
CA VAL A 54 6.61 -12.61 8.42
C VAL A 54 7.87 -12.05 7.72
N VAL A 55 8.72 -12.89 7.13
CA VAL A 55 9.90 -12.47 6.37
C VAL A 55 9.61 -12.58 4.88
N VAL A 56 9.40 -11.42 4.24
CA VAL A 56 9.32 -11.35 2.79
C VAL A 56 10.74 -11.25 2.24
N ALA A 57 11.30 -12.38 1.81
CA ALA A 57 12.55 -12.39 1.05
C ALA A 57 12.23 -12.19 -0.43
N VAL A 58 12.40 -10.96 -0.90
CA VAL A 58 12.31 -10.66 -2.34
C VAL A 58 13.72 -10.85 -2.90
N GLN A 59 13.93 -11.86 -3.75
CA GLN A 59 15.14 -11.90 -4.56
C GLN A 59 15.09 -10.68 -5.49
N GLU A 60 16.12 -9.84 -5.44
CA GLU A 60 16.29 -8.68 -6.33
C GLU A 60 16.56 -9.21 -7.74
N LEU A 61 15.49 -9.67 -8.40
CA LEU A 61 15.53 -10.15 -9.78
C LEU A 61 14.65 -9.23 -10.59
N ASP A 62 15.32 -8.51 -11.48
CA ASP A 62 14.83 -7.67 -12.56
C ASP A 62 14.05 -6.39 -12.20
N ASP A 63 14.36 -5.37 -12.98
CA ASP A 63 14.21 -3.93 -12.74
C ASP A 63 12.77 -3.43 -12.96
N SER A 64 11.78 -4.24 -12.58
CA SER A 64 10.37 -3.90 -12.81
C SER A 64 9.96 -2.72 -11.92
N ASP A 65 9.92 -1.54 -12.55
CA ASP A 65 9.48 -0.31 -11.88
C ASP A 65 7.95 -0.27 -11.69
N SER A 66 7.20 -1.28 -12.13
CA SER A 66 5.75 -1.37 -11.88
C SER A 66 5.42 -1.31 -10.38
N ARG A 67 4.45 -0.47 -10.02
CA ARG A 67 3.95 -0.26 -8.65
C ARG A 67 2.44 -0.38 -8.61
N LEU A 68 1.88 -0.60 -7.42
CA LEU A 68 0.42 -0.61 -7.22
C LEU A 68 -0.28 0.63 -7.83
N ALA A 69 0.34 1.81 -7.73
CA ALA A 69 -0.22 3.06 -8.27
C ALA A 69 -0.35 3.10 -9.81
N ASP A 70 0.29 2.17 -10.52
CA ASP A 70 0.16 2.04 -11.98
C ASP A 70 -1.11 1.28 -12.38
N TYR A 71 -1.58 0.37 -11.52
CA TYR A 71 -2.72 -0.51 -11.82
C TYR A 71 -4.03 -0.06 -11.19
N PHE A 72 -3.97 0.80 -10.16
CA PHE A 72 -5.14 1.29 -9.44
C PHE A 72 -5.41 2.77 -9.73
N ASP A 73 -6.64 3.07 -10.19
CA ASP A 73 -7.11 4.45 -10.39
C ASP A 73 -7.29 5.18 -9.06
N VAL A 74 -7.75 4.44 -8.04
CA VAL A 74 -7.97 4.94 -6.69
C VAL A 74 -7.34 3.98 -5.68
N ILE A 75 -6.53 4.54 -4.78
CA ILE A 75 -6.01 3.84 -3.60
C ILE A 75 -6.47 4.63 -2.38
N ALA A 76 -7.17 3.97 -1.47
CA ALA A 76 -7.68 4.56 -0.24
C ALA A 76 -7.34 3.68 0.96
N GLY A 77 -7.20 4.30 2.12
CA GLY A 77 -7.04 3.56 3.36
C GLY A 77 -7.30 4.41 4.60
N THR A 78 -7.70 3.74 5.67
CA THR A 78 -8.05 4.39 6.95
C THR A 78 -7.01 4.03 8.02
N SER A 79 -6.62 5.00 8.87
CA SER A 79 -5.62 4.80 9.93
C SER A 79 -4.29 4.23 9.38
N THR A 80 -3.79 3.12 9.90
CA THR A 80 -2.65 2.34 9.37
C THR A 80 -2.72 2.14 7.85
N GLY A 81 -3.91 1.88 7.30
CA GLY A 81 -4.12 1.76 5.86
C GLY A 81 -3.93 3.07 5.09
N GLY A 82 -4.21 4.21 5.72
CA GLY A 82 -3.94 5.54 5.17
C GLY A 82 -2.44 5.85 5.13
N LEU A 83 -1.69 5.43 6.16
CA LEU A 83 -0.23 5.52 6.13
C LEU A 83 0.36 4.65 5.01
N ILE A 84 -0.13 3.42 4.84
CA ILE A 84 0.29 2.55 3.73
C ILE A 84 -0.05 3.20 2.39
N THR A 85 -1.25 3.75 2.25
CA THR A 85 -1.68 4.48 1.05
C THR A 85 -0.70 5.60 0.71
N ALA A 86 -0.30 6.40 1.70
CA ALA A 86 0.69 7.47 1.49
C ALA A 86 2.05 6.91 1.05
N MET A 87 2.53 5.82 1.65
CA MET A 87 3.80 5.20 1.27
C MET A 87 3.83 4.78 -0.21
N VAL A 88 2.74 4.20 -0.72
CA VAL A 88 2.67 3.66 -2.09
C VAL A 88 2.12 4.64 -3.14
N THR A 89 1.78 5.88 -2.75
CA THR A 89 1.24 6.89 -3.68
C THR A 89 1.96 8.24 -3.64
N ALA A 90 2.68 8.57 -2.55
CA ALA A 90 3.46 9.80 -2.48
C ALA A 90 4.57 9.78 -3.54
N PRO A 91 4.72 10.83 -4.36
CA PRO A 91 5.73 10.87 -5.41
C PRO A 91 7.13 11.09 -4.84
N ASN A 92 8.13 10.43 -5.43
CA ASN A 92 9.55 10.76 -5.29
C ASN A 92 9.97 11.83 -6.32
N GLU A 93 11.27 12.13 -6.39
CA GLU A 93 11.84 13.12 -7.33
C GLU A 93 11.62 12.78 -8.82
N HIS A 94 11.27 11.53 -9.12
CA HIS A 94 10.98 11.03 -10.46
C HIS A 94 9.47 10.86 -10.73
N ASN A 95 8.60 11.41 -9.89
CA ASN A 95 7.13 11.24 -9.97
C ASN A 95 6.66 9.78 -9.94
N ARG A 96 7.43 8.90 -9.27
CA ARG A 96 7.06 7.50 -9.00
C ARG A 96 6.73 7.34 -7.51
N PRO A 97 5.96 6.31 -7.11
CA PRO A 97 5.75 6.02 -5.69
C PRO A 97 7.05 5.95 -4.89
N LEU A 98 7.09 6.65 -3.75
CA LEU A 98 8.26 6.73 -2.88
C LEU A 98 8.67 5.37 -2.31
N TYR A 99 7.70 4.50 -2.05
CA TYR A 99 7.94 3.14 -1.57
C TYR A 99 7.29 2.10 -2.49
N ALA A 100 8.05 1.05 -2.80
CA ALA A 100 7.52 -0.23 -3.24
C ALA A 100 6.79 -0.94 -2.08
N ALA A 101 5.81 -1.78 -2.39
CA ALA A 101 5.01 -2.50 -1.39
C ALA A 101 5.90 -3.35 -0.45
N LYS A 102 7.00 -3.93 -0.97
CA LYS A 102 7.99 -4.69 -0.18
C LYS A 102 8.62 -3.91 0.99
N LYS A 103 8.54 -2.58 0.99
CA LYS A 103 9.07 -1.72 2.07
C LYS A 103 8.08 -1.50 3.22
N ILE A 104 6.80 -1.86 3.06
CA ILE A 104 5.76 -1.66 4.09
C ILE A 104 6.08 -2.45 5.36
N VAL A 105 6.36 -3.76 5.24
CA VAL A 105 6.62 -4.62 6.40
C VAL A 105 7.90 -4.18 7.14
N PRO A 106 9.06 -3.97 6.47
CA PRO A 106 10.25 -3.44 7.14
C PRO A 106 10.00 -2.11 7.85
N PHE A 107 9.24 -1.19 7.24
CA PHE A 107 8.88 0.07 7.87
C PHE A 107 8.13 -0.15 9.19
N TYR A 108 7.10 -1.00 9.22
CA TYR A 108 6.39 -1.28 10.46
C TYR A 108 7.27 -2.01 11.48
N LEU A 109 8.10 -2.97 11.09
CA LEU A 109 9.01 -3.64 12.03
C LEU A 109 10.00 -2.66 12.68
N GLN A 110 10.53 -1.71 11.90
CA GLN A 110 11.50 -0.72 12.37
C GLN A 110 10.85 0.39 13.22
N HIS A 111 9.68 0.89 12.81
CA HIS A 111 9.11 2.10 13.39
C HIS A 111 7.98 1.85 14.38
N SER A 112 7.28 0.70 14.33
CA SER A 112 6.15 0.42 15.24
C SER A 112 6.50 0.55 16.73
N PRO A 113 7.68 0.12 17.23
CA PRO A 113 8.02 0.29 18.65
C PRO A 113 8.11 1.77 19.09
N LYS A 114 8.38 2.68 18.15
CA LYS A 114 8.45 4.13 18.39
C LYS A 114 7.10 4.81 18.18
N ILE A 115 6.33 4.36 17.18
CA ILE A 115 4.99 4.89 16.86
C ILE A 115 3.97 4.45 17.92
N PHE A 116 4.06 3.19 18.36
CA PHE A 116 3.20 2.56 19.34
C PHE A 116 4.05 2.04 20.51
N PRO A 117 4.65 2.95 21.32
CA PRO A 117 5.43 2.53 22.47
C PRO A 117 4.53 1.73 23.41
N GLN A 118 5.00 0.56 23.82
CA GLN A 118 4.32 -0.24 24.84
C GLN A 118 4.48 0.49 26.18
N THR A 119 3.55 1.37 26.52
CA THR A 119 3.50 1.97 27.86
C THR A 119 3.13 0.88 28.85
N SER A 120 3.98 0.68 29.86
CA SER A 120 3.74 -0.25 30.97
C SER A 120 2.39 0.06 31.62
N GLY A 121 1.41 -0.79 31.39
CA GLY A 121 0.05 -0.67 31.91
C GLY A 121 -0.53 -2.07 32.10
N PRO A 122 -1.61 -2.22 32.88
CA PRO A 122 -2.15 -3.53 33.26
C PRO A 122 -2.59 -4.43 32.08
N LEU A 123 -2.57 -3.93 30.83
CA LEU A 123 -2.90 -4.65 29.60
C LEU A 123 -1.70 -4.78 28.64
N SER A 124 -0.47 -4.43 29.07
CA SER A 124 0.74 -4.44 28.21
C SER A 124 1.15 -5.83 27.72
N ASN A 125 0.57 -6.91 28.26
CA ASN A 125 0.87 -8.29 27.91
C ASN A 125 -0.21 -8.96 27.02
N ILE A 126 -1.16 -8.20 26.47
CA ILE A 126 -2.25 -8.74 25.63
C ILE A 126 -2.00 -8.50 24.13
N ILE A 127 -0.81 -8.03 23.70
CA ILE A 127 -0.52 -7.65 22.30
C ILE A 127 0.80 -8.25 21.78
#